data_AF-A0A957V9T6-F1
#
_entry.id   AF-A0A957V9T6-F1
#
_cell.length_a   1.000
_cell.length_b   1.000
_cell.length_c   1.000
_cell.angle_alpha   90.00
_cell.angle_beta   90.00
_cell.angle_gamma   90.00
#
_symmetry.space_group_name_H-M   'P 1'
#
loop_
_entity.id
_entity.type
_entity.pdbx_description
1 polymer ?
#
loop_
_entity_poly.entity_id
_entity_poly.type
_entity_poly.pdbx_seq_one_letter_code
_entity_poly.pdbx_strand_id
1 'polypeptide(L)'
;MNHTLYPTLASLLAPATLSHLTGHPISAVECLPLHATYNKSGSRLQVVQTNQGQGPELVLKQVSAAWDWQMRATQDHCGRAVQVWRAGLLDRLPPQLVHGILACAQDEAGWAILMQNLAGAMLPFSPMSRADLEISLEAMAAMHATFFEEPALTRPELGLCPLSQTYTLFAPPT
;
A
#
# COMPACT_ATOMS: atom_id res chain seq x y z
N MET A 1 -11.07 0.87 -12.68
CA MET A 1 -12.07 -0.19 -12.45
C MET A 1 -12.30 -0.29 -10.95
N ASN A 2 -13.45 -0.71 -10.45
CA ASN A 2 -13.58 -0.96 -9.01
C ASN A 2 -12.97 -2.32 -8.67
N HIS A 3 -12.11 -2.37 -7.65
CA HIS A 3 -11.54 -3.61 -7.17
C HIS A 3 -12.45 -4.26 -6.14
N THR A 4 -12.41 -5.59 -6.08
CA THR A 4 -13.16 -6.37 -5.08
C THR A 4 -12.23 -6.81 -3.96
N LEU A 5 -12.72 -6.73 -2.73
CA LEU A 5 -11.98 -7.17 -1.55
C LEU A 5 -12.13 -8.67 -1.36
N TYR A 6 -11.04 -9.30 -0.92
CA TYR A 6 -11.13 -10.65 -0.39
C TYR A 6 -11.78 -10.62 1.00
N PRO A 7 -12.64 -11.59 1.34
CA PRO A 7 -13.40 -11.57 2.58
C PRO A 7 -12.53 -11.74 3.82
N THR A 8 -11.40 -12.43 3.70
CA THR A 8 -10.48 -12.69 4.82
C THR A 8 -9.02 -12.72 4.35
N LEU A 9 -8.09 -12.47 5.27
CA LEU A 9 -6.65 -12.68 5.04
C LEU A 9 -6.34 -14.10 4.53
N ALA A 10 -6.98 -15.13 5.10
CA ALA A 10 -6.78 -16.51 4.66
C ALA A 10 -7.18 -16.73 3.19
N SER A 11 -8.29 -16.13 2.74
CA SER A 11 -8.71 -16.22 1.33
C SER A 11 -7.79 -15.46 0.37
N LEU A 12 -7.20 -14.35 0.83
CA LEU A 12 -6.21 -13.56 0.09
C LEU A 12 -4.89 -14.33 -0.08
N LEU A 13 -4.45 -15.03 0.97
CA LEU A 13 -3.20 -15.79 0.97
C LEU A 13 -3.34 -17.23 0.45
N ALA A 14 -4.53 -17.65 0.01
CA ALA A 14 -4.72 -18.99 -0.53
C ALA A 14 -3.83 -19.21 -1.77
N PRO A 15 -3.15 -20.36 -1.91
CA PRO A 15 -2.26 -20.62 -3.05
C PRO A 15 -2.90 -20.38 -4.43
N ALA A 16 -4.17 -20.76 -4.60
CA ALA A 16 -4.91 -20.51 -5.84
C ALA A 16 -5.13 -19.01 -6.11
N THR A 17 -5.46 -18.25 -5.07
CA THR A 17 -5.60 -16.78 -5.15
C THR A 17 -4.28 -16.14 -5.56
N LEU A 18 -3.19 -16.48 -4.86
CA LEU A 18 -1.88 -15.93 -5.19
C LEU A 18 -1.42 -16.36 -6.58
N SER A 19 -1.76 -17.58 -7.02
CA SER A 19 -1.44 -18.04 -8.36
C SER A 19 -2.10 -17.18 -9.43
N HIS A 20 -3.37 -16.84 -9.20
CA HIS A 20 -4.11 -15.95 -10.09
C HIS A 20 -3.52 -14.54 -10.10
N LEU A 21 -3.25 -13.97 -8.92
CA LEU A 21 -2.74 -12.60 -8.79
C LEU A 21 -1.33 -12.42 -9.37
N THR A 22 -0.48 -13.44 -9.26
CA THR A 22 0.92 -13.36 -9.71
C THR A 22 1.13 -13.92 -11.11
N GLY A 23 0.21 -14.73 -11.63
CA GLY A 23 0.40 -15.47 -12.88
C GLY A 23 1.39 -16.64 -12.77
N HIS A 24 1.84 -16.98 -11.55
CA HIS A 24 2.76 -18.09 -11.29
C HIS A 24 2.04 -19.23 -10.53
N PRO A 25 2.34 -20.51 -10.80
CA PRO A 25 1.79 -21.60 -10.00
C PRO A 25 2.34 -21.53 -8.56
N ILE A 26 1.46 -21.39 -7.58
CA ILE A 26 1.79 -21.37 -6.15
C ILE A 26 1.12 -22.56 -5.47
N SER A 27 1.92 -23.35 -4.76
CA SER A 27 1.49 -24.55 -4.02
C SER A 27 1.76 -24.46 -2.51
N ALA A 28 2.69 -23.59 -2.09
CA ALA A 28 3.01 -23.35 -0.69
C ALA A 28 3.17 -21.85 -0.42
N VAL A 29 2.76 -21.41 0.76
CA VAL A 29 2.80 -20.01 1.20
C VAL A 29 3.27 -19.98 2.65
N GLU A 30 4.24 -19.14 2.94
CA GLU A 30 4.76 -18.88 4.28
C GLU A 30 4.86 -17.37 4.50
N CYS A 31 4.47 -16.91 5.69
CA CYS A 31 4.55 -15.51 6.06
C CYS A 31 5.60 -15.31 7.14
N LEU A 32 6.64 -14.53 6.83
CA LEU A 32 7.74 -14.24 7.72
C LEU A 32 7.73 -12.75 8.11
N PRO A 33 8.05 -12.38 9.36
CA PRO A 33 8.17 -10.97 9.73
C PRO A 33 9.16 -10.21 8.84
N LEU A 34 8.73 -9.06 8.30
CA LEU A 34 9.60 -8.15 7.55
C LEU A 34 10.07 -7.02 8.46
N HIS A 35 11.34 -7.03 8.81
CA HIS A 35 11.99 -5.97 9.57
C HIS A 35 12.50 -4.87 8.62
N ALA A 36 11.66 -3.87 8.36
CA ALA A 36 12.09 -2.69 7.62
C ALA A 36 12.81 -1.70 8.53
N THR A 37 13.94 -1.14 8.07
CA THR A 37 14.72 -0.09 8.77
C THR A 37 13.84 1.09 9.19
N TYR A 38 12.83 1.41 8.37
CA TYR A 38 11.85 2.46 8.63
C TYR A 38 10.42 1.93 8.56
N ASN A 39 9.97 1.26 9.63
CA ASN A 39 8.54 1.00 9.86
C ASN A 39 8.06 1.84 11.04
N LYS A 40 7.61 3.07 10.76
CA LYS A 40 7.25 4.01 11.82
C LYS A 40 5.80 3.94 12.24
N SER A 41 4.85 3.50 11.41
CA SER A 41 3.41 3.60 11.71
C SER A 41 2.91 2.63 12.77
N GLY A 42 3.62 1.52 12.99
CA GLY A 42 3.13 0.39 13.78
C GLY A 42 2.40 -0.67 12.94
N SER A 43 2.23 -0.46 11.63
CA SER A 43 1.75 -1.50 10.72
C SER A 43 2.61 -2.76 10.80
N ARG A 44 1.98 -3.93 10.67
CA ARG A 44 2.72 -5.20 10.61
C ARG A 44 3.11 -5.44 9.17
N LEU A 45 4.38 -5.72 8.94
CA LEU A 45 4.91 -6.07 7.63
C LEU A 45 5.40 -7.50 7.67
N GLN A 46 5.06 -8.27 6.65
CA GLN A 46 5.50 -9.63 6.45
C GLN A 46 5.96 -9.83 5.01
N VAL A 47 7.00 -10.65 4.84
CA VAL A 47 7.32 -11.25 3.56
C VAL A 47 6.41 -12.45 3.38
N VAL A 48 5.72 -12.52 2.24
CA VAL A 48 4.97 -13.71 1.83
C VAL A 48 5.86 -14.47 0.86
N GLN A 49 6.52 -15.50 1.38
CA GLN A 49 7.33 -16.41 0.58
C GLN A 49 6.43 -17.48 -0.05
N THR A 50 6.65 -17.75 -1.33
CA THR A 50 5.88 -18.75 -2.06
C THR A 50 6.79 -19.89 -2.51
N ASN A 51 6.24 -21.10 -2.60
CA ASN A 51 6.92 -22.30 -3.06
C ASN A 51 8.29 -22.52 -2.37
N GLN A 52 8.36 -22.35 -1.05
CA GLN A 52 9.59 -22.52 -0.27
C GLN A 52 10.75 -21.63 -0.78
N GLY A 53 10.42 -20.40 -1.18
CA GLY A 53 11.39 -19.42 -1.69
C GLY A 53 11.75 -19.58 -3.17
N GLN A 54 11.13 -20.52 -3.89
CA GLN A 54 11.34 -20.70 -5.34
C GLN A 54 10.29 -19.97 -6.20
N GLY A 55 9.28 -19.36 -5.58
CA GLY A 55 8.24 -18.59 -6.26
C GLY A 55 8.41 -17.07 -6.08
N PRO A 56 7.46 -16.28 -6.60
CA PRO A 56 7.45 -14.83 -6.39
C PRO A 56 7.35 -14.50 -4.89
N GLU A 57 8.17 -13.55 -4.45
CA GLU A 57 8.11 -13.00 -3.11
C GLU A 57 7.19 -11.77 -3.10
N LEU A 58 6.27 -11.71 -2.14
CA LEU A 58 5.32 -10.61 -1.99
C LEU A 58 5.48 -9.97 -0.60
N VAL A 59 4.88 -8.79 -0.42
CA VAL A 59 4.84 -8.10 0.88
C VAL A 59 3.39 -8.03 1.34
N LEU A 60 3.14 -8.44 2.57
CA LEU A 60 1.86 -8.25 3.24
C LEU A 60 2.01 -7.12 4.27
N LYS A 61 1.15 -6.10 4.14
CA LYS A 61 1.00 -5.04 5.13
C LYS A 61 -0.36 -5.15 5.81
N GLN A 62 -0.36 -5.26 7.12
CA GLN A 62 -1.57 -5.21 7.95
C GLN A 62 -1.63 -3.91 8.74
N VAL A 63 -2.77 -3.24 8.65
CA VAL A 63 -3.04 -1.95 9.31
C VAL A 63 -4.30 -2.05 10.16
N SER A 64 -4.29 -1.43 11.33
CA SER A 64 -5.47 -1.30 12.19
C SER A 64 -5.29 -0.11 13.11
N ALA A 65 -6.35 0.65 13.36
CA ALA A 65 -6.33 1.76 14.30
C ALA A 65 -5.93 1.32 15.73
N ALA A 66 -6.05 0.02 16.07
CA ALA A 66 -5.64 -0.51 17.36
C ALA A 66 -4.12 -0.43 17.60
N TRP A 67 -3.28 -0.53 16.56
CA TRP A 67 -1.82 -0.53 16.69
C TRP A 67 -1.11 0.44 15.75
N ASP A 68 -1.69 0.76 14.59
CA ASP A 68 -1.15 1.74 13.66
C ASP A 68 -1.50 3.17 14.15
N TRP A 69 -0.49 3.90 14.60
CA TRP A 69 -0.69 5.25 15.12
C TRP A 69 -0.95 6.28 14.02
N GLN A 70 -0.49 6.04 12.78
CA GLN A 70 -0.77 6.96 11.68
C GLN A 70 -2.26 6.92 11.30
N MET A 71 -2.88 5.73 11.36
CA MET A 71 -4.33 5.63 11.21
C MET A 71 -5.05 6.47 12.27
N ARG A 72 -4.63 6.41 13.54
CA ARG A 72 -5.24 7.25 14.61
C ARG A 72 -4.99 8.74 14.40
N ALA A 73 -3.75 9.12 14.10
CA ALA A 73 -3.35 10.52 13.98
C ALA A 73 -3.98 11.21 12.75
N THR A 74 -4.30 10.44 11.70
CA THR A 74 -4.98 10.94 10.49
C THR A 74 -6.48 10.60 10.44
N GLN A 75 -7.04 10.11 11.57
CA GLN A 75 -8.45 9.73 11.70
C GLN A 75 -8.92 8.76 10.59
N ASP A 76 -8.02 7.88 10.15
CA ASP A 76 -8.31 6.87 9.16
C ASP A 76 -9.10 5.72 9.79
N HIS A 77 -10.43 5.86 9.79
CA HIS A 77 -11.35 4.86 10.32
C HIS A 77 -11.78 3.82 9.28
N CYS A 78 -11.63 4.12 7.98
CA CYS A 78 -12.13 3.28 6.89
C CYS A 78 -11.02 2.53 6.13
N GLY A 79 -9.75 2.72 6.48
CA GLY A 79 -8.63 2.17 5.73
C GLY A 79 -8.46 2.86 4.39
N ARG A 80 -8.18 4.16 4.41
CA ARG A 80 -8.06 5.03 3.23
C ARG A 80 -7.26 4.42 2.08
N ALA A 81 -6.12 3.78 2.36
CA ALA A 81 -5.33 3.13 1.33
C ALA A 81 -6.13 2.04 0.57
N VAL A 82 -6.91 1.24 1.30
CA VAL A 82 -7.80 0.22 0.73
C VAL A 82 -8.95 0.87 -0.03
N GLN A 83 -9.55 1.94 0.48
CA GLN A 83 -10.68 2.60 -0.19
C GLN A 83 -10.26 3.26 -1.51
N VAL A 84 -9.09 3.93 -1.53
CA VAL A 84 -8.52 4.52 -2.75
C VAL A 84 -8.15 3.44 -3.77
N TRP A 85 -7.57 2.32 -3.33
CA TRP A 85 -7.33 1.15 -4.19
C TRP A 85 -8.66 0.60 -4.73
N ARG A 86 -9.63 0.30 -3.86
CA ARG A 86 -10.95 -0.26 -4.20
C ARG A 86 -11.70 0.59 -5.22
N ALA A 87 -11.57 1.91 -5.12
CA ALA A 87 -12.15 2.87 -6.06
C ALA A 87 -11.49 2.90 -7.45
N GLY A 88 -10.39 2.16 -7.66
CA GLY A 88 -9.63 2.19 -8.91
C GLY A 88 -8.87 3.49 -9.13
N LEU A 89 -8.67 4.29 -8.09
CA LEU A 89 -7.93 5.55 -8.22
C LEU A 89 -6.45 5.30 -8.44
N LEU A 90 -5.89 4.26 -7.82
CA LEU A 90 -4.47 3.93 -8.01
C LEU A 90 -4.18 3.39 -9.42
N ASP A 91 -5.16 2.78 -10.10
CA ASP A 91 -5.02 2.35 -11.50
C ASP A 91 -4.89 3.54 -12.47
N ARG A 92 -5.28 4.73 -12.01
CA ARG A 92 -5.23 5.97 -12.80
C ARG A 92 -3.92 6.73 -12.62
N LEU A 93 -2.99 6.21 -11.82
CA LEU A 93 -1.66 6.81 -11.69
C LEU A 93 -1.02 6.99 -13.07
N PRO A 94 -0.23 8.07 -13.26
CA PRO A 94 0.46 8.27 -14.52
C PRO A 94 1.47 7.12 -14.76
N PRO A 95 1.81 6.78 -16.02
CA PRO A 95 2.59 5.59 -16.35
C PRO A 95 3.96 5.45 -15.66
N GLN A 96 4.51 6.56 -15.16
CA GLN A 96 5.76 6.62 -14.42
C GLN A 96 5.63 6.09 -12.99
N LEU A 97 4.42 5.87 -12.48
CA LEU A 97 4.14 5.46 -11.11
C LEU A 97 3.44 4.11 -11.04
N VAL A 98 3.89 3.29 -10.09
CA VAL A 98 3.31 1.97 -9.79
C VAL A 98 2.98 1.91 -8.30
N HIS A 99 1.72 1.61 -7.96
CA HIS A 99 1.30 1.51 -6.55
C HIS A 99 1.68 0.18 -5.88
N GLY A 100 1.99 -0.86 -6.64
CA GLY A 100 2.45 -2.16 -6.15
C GLY A 100 1.39 -3.02 -5.44
N ILE A 101 0.24 -2.47 -5.02
CA ILE A 101 -0.87 -3.24 -4.43
C ILE A 101 -1.44 -4.23 -5.45
N LEU A 102 -1.52 -5.51 -5.07
CA LEU A 102 -2.11 -6.58 -5.86
C LEU A 102 -3.56 -6.85 -5.47
N ALA A 103 -3.82 -6.90 -4.17
CA ALA A 103 -5.15 -7.17 -3.62
C ALA A 103 -5.24 -6.75 -2.16
N CYS A 104 -6.45 -6.51 -1.68
CA CYS A 104 -6.72 -6.22 -0.28
C CYS A 104 -7.77 -7.17 0.30
N ALA A 105 -7.74 -7.36 1.62
CA ALA A 105 -8.74 -8.12 2.37
C ALA A 105 -9.13 -7.41 3.67
N GLN A 106 -10.32 -7.75 4.17
CA GLN A 106 -10.65 -7.49 5.57
C GLN A 106 -9.79 -8.39 6.46
N ASP A 107 -9.22 -7.82 7.52
CA ASP A 107 -8.38 -8.54 8.47
C ASP A 107 -8.72 -8.12 9.90
N GLU A 108 -9.53 -8.93 10.57
CA GLU A 108 -10.10 -8.61 11.88
C GLU A 108 -10.73 -7.19 11.89
N ALA A 109 -10.28 -6.32 12.80
CA ALA A 109 -10.69 -4.92 12.93
C ALA A 109 -9.93 -3.95 12.00
N GLY A 110 -9.10 -4.48 11.09
CA GLY A 110 -8.24 -3.71 10.21
C GLY A 110 -8.27 -4.24 8.78
N TRP A 111 -7.15 -4.04 8.09
CA TRP A 111 -7.01 -4.34 6.67
C TRP A 111 -5.69 -5.02 6.36
N ALA A 112 -5.75 -5.99 5.45
CA ALA A 112 -4.60 -6.62 4.83
C ALA A 112 -4.41 -6.07 3.40
N ILE A 113 -3.21 -5.66 3.08
CA ILE A 113 -2.80 -5.12 1.78
C ILE A 113 -1.65 -5.98 1.26
N LEU A 114 -1.92 -6.78 0.23
CA LEU A 114 -0.93 -7.59 -0.45
C LEU A 114 -0.28 -6.75 -1.57
N MET A 115 1.04 -6.73 -1.59
CA MET A 115 1.84 -5.87 -2.45
C MET A 115 2.92 -6.69 -3.17
N GLN A 116 3.30 -6.25 -4.36
CA GLN A 116 4.52 -6.69 -5.02
C GLN A 116 5.73 -6.39 -4.13
N ASN A 117 6.72 -7.29 -4.10
CA ASN A 117 8.00 -6.95 -3.50
C ASN A 117 8.80 -6.04 -4.44
N LEU A 118 8.88 -4.75 -4.11
CA LEU A 118 9.61 -3.74 -4.87
C LEU A 118 10.97 -3.38 -4.24
N ALA A 119 11.47 -4.15 -3.27
CA ALA A 119 12.71 -3.84 -2.56
C ALA A 119 13.90 -3.63 -3.51
N GLY A 120 13.99 -4.42 -4.59
CA GLY A 120 15.04 -4.28 -5.60
C GLY A 120 14.95 -3.02 -6.47
N ALA A 121 13.82 -2.31 -6.45
CA ALA A 121 13.61 -1.06 -7.17
C ALA A 121 13.69 0.18 -6.26
N MET A 122 13.94 0.00 -4.95
CA MET A 122 14.02 1.11 -4.01
C MET A 122 15.37 1.82 -4.11
N LEU A 123 15.33 3.15 -4.12
CA LEU A 123 16.54 3.96 -3.98
C LEU A 123 17.14 3.77 -2.58
N PRO A 124 18.49 3.73 -2.46
CA PRO A 124 19.15 3.65 -1.16
C PRO A 124 18.88 4.90 -0.33
N PHE A 125 19.02 4.78 1.00
CA PHE A 125 18.96 5.91 1.91
C PHE A 125 20.26 6.73 1.87
N SER A 126 20.50 7.38 0.74
CA SER A 126 21.63 8.25 0.45
C SER A 126 21.17 9.46 -0.36
N PRO A 127 21.97 10.54 -0.48
CA PRO A 127 21.63 11.65 -1.36
C PRO A 127 21.32 11.17 -2.78
N MET A 128 20.20 11.65 -3.33
CA MET A 128 19.78 11.32 -4.69
C MET A 128 20.69 12.01 -5.71
N SER A 129 20.91 11.37 -6.86
CA SER A 129 21.50 12.05 -8.00
C SER A 129 20.54 13.12 -8.54
N ARG A 130 21.06 14.08 -9.30
CA ARG A 130 20.22 15.08 -9.96
C ARG A 130 19.20 14.42 -10.91
N ALA A 131 19.61 13.39 -11.64
CA ALA A 131 18.75 12.66 -12.56
C ALA A 131 17.60 11.95 -11.84
N ASP A 132 17.86 11.26 -10.72
CA ASP A 132 16.82 10.60 -9.93
C ASP A 132 15.83 11.60 -9.32
N LEU A 133 16.35 12.75 -8.88
CA LEU A 133 15.51 13.85 -8.38
C LEU A 133 14.60 14.40 -9.48
N GLU A 134 15.13 14.65 -10.67
CA GLU A 134 14.34 15.16 -11.81
C GLU A 134 13.24 14.17 -12.19
N ILE A 135 13.55 12.87 -12.29
CA ILE A 135 12.57 11.80 -12.55
C ILE A 135 11.49 11.77 -11.44
N SER A 136 11.89 11.88 -10.18
CA SER A 136 10.97 11.84 -9.03
C SER A 136 10.03 13.05 -9.03
N LEU A 137 10.56 14.24 -9.30
CA LEU A 137 9.76 15.47 -9.37
C LEU A 137 8.80 15.45 -10.55
N GLU A 138 9.22 14.93 -11.71
CA GLU A 138 8.35 14.79 -12.87
C GLU A 138 7.21 13.80 -12.60
N ALA A 139 7.50 12.65 -11.99
CA ALA A 139 6.48 11.68 -11.61
C ALA A 139 5.49 12.25 -10.58
N MET A 140 5.98 13.00 -9.58
CA MET A 140 5.12 13.71 -8.63
C MET A 140 4.25 14.76 -9.32
N ALA A 141 4.82 15.59 -10.19
CA ALA A 141 4.08 16.61 -10.92
C ALA A 141 2.98 15.97 -11.79
N ALA A 142 3.29 14.88 -12.48
CA ALA A 142 2.31 14.11 -13.26
C ALA A 142 1.19 13.57 -12.37
N MET A 143 1.50 13.03 -11.19
CA MET A 143 0.48 12.57 -10.24
C MET A 143 -0.43 13.71 -9.79
N HIS A 144 0.14 14.87 -9.43
CA HIS A 144 -0.63 16.04 -9.06
C HIS A 144 -1.54 16.51 -10.19
N ALA A 145 -1.04 16.57 -11.42
CA ALA A 145 -1.82 16.95 -12.59
C ALA A 145 -2.97 15.97 -12.87
N THR A 146 -2.72 14.66 -12.80
CA THR A 146 -3.72 13.60 -13.01
C THR A 146 -4.89 13.68 -12.03
N PHE A 147 -4.64 14.13 -10.81
CA PHE A 147 -5.65 14.17 -9.73
C PHE A 147 -6.09 15.59 -9.35
N PHE A 148 -5.65 16.62 -10.09
CA PHE A 148 -6.05 17.99 -9.84
C PHE A 148 -7.56 18.15 -10.07
N GLU A 149 -8.26 18.66 -9.07
CA GLU A 149 -9.73 18.85 -9.07
C GLU A 149 -10.54 17.58 -9.39
N GLU A 150 -9.96 16.39 -9.18
CA GLU A 150 -10.63 15.13 -9.47
C GLU A 150 -11.87 14.94 -8.57
N PRO A 151 -13.10 14.92 -9.13
CA PRO A 151 -14.33 14.87 -8.33
C PRO A 151 -14.43 13.59 -7.49
N ALA A 152 -13.89 12.47 -7.98
CA ALA A 152 -13.91 11.22 -7.23
C ALA A 152 -13.15 11.29 -5.91
N LEU A 153 -12.22 12.24 -5.72
CA LEU A 153 -11.50 12.45 -4.46
C LEU A 153 -12.31 13.18 -3.39
N THR A 154 -13.44 13.78 -3.76
CA THR A 154 -14.34 14.46 -2.79
C THR A 154 -15.26 13.48 -2.05
N ARG A 155 -15.22 12.21 -2.43
CA ARG A 155 -16.10 11.16 -1.93
C ARG A 155 -15.77 10.77 -0.48
N PRO A 156 -16.71 10.92 0.47
CA PRO A 156 -16.45 10.66 1.89
C PRO A 156 -15.99 9.24 2.19
N GLU A 157 -16.41 8.25 1.41
CA GLU A 157 -16.04 6.84 1.61
C GLU A 157 -14.54 6.56 1.41
N LEU A 158 -13.79 7.49 0.80
CA LEU A 158 -12.35 7.38 0.66
C LEU A 158 -11.60 7.69 1.97
N GLY A 159 -12.24 8.38 2.91
CA GLY A 159 -11.64 8.79 4.18
C GLY A 159 -10.36 9.61 4.01
N LEU A 160 -10.29 10.46 2.98
CA LEU A 160 -9.17 11.38 2.79
C LEU A 160 -9.04 12.31 3.99
N CYS A 161 -7.81 12.50 4.48
CA CYS A 161 -7.56 13.40 5.60
C CYS A 161 -7.31 14.83 5.11
N PRO A 162 -7.69 15.86 5.89
CA PRO A 162 -7.30 17.23 5.63
C PRO A 162 -5.79 17.40 5.53
N LEU A 163 -5.35 18.35 4.71
CA LEU A 163 -3.94 18.66 4.51
C LEU A 163 -3.23 19.04 5.82
N SER A 164 -3.96 19.70 6.74
CA SER A 164 -3.45 20.04 8.07
C SER A 164 -3.02 18.80 8.85
N GLN A 165 -3.82 17.73 8.87
CA GLN A 165 -3.48 16.49 9.57
C GLN A 165 -2.22 15.83 9.01
N THR A 166 -2.01 15.91 7.69
CA THR A 166 -0.77 15.42 7.05
C THR A 166 0.44 16.23 7.48
N TYR A 167 0.36 17.56 7.45
CA TYR A 167 1.50 18.42 7.80
C TYR A 167 1.81 18.46 9.29
N THR A 168 0.83 18.25 10.16
CA THR A 168 1.03 18.24 11.62
C THR A 168 1.28 16.83 12.17
N LEU A 169 1.35 15.80 11.33
CA LEU A 169 1.47 14.39 11.76
C LEU A 169 2.66 14.14 12.70
N PHE A 170 3.76 14.88 12.50
CA PHE A 170 4.98 14.81 13.32
C PHE A 170 5.24 16.09 14.11
N ALA A 171 4.31 17.05 14.08
CA ALA A 171 4.43 18.28 14.83
C ALA A 171 4.14 18.02 16.33
N PRO A 172 4.78 18.75 17.25
CA PRO A 172 4.37 18.71 18.65
C PRO A 172 2.92 19.18 18.79
N PRO A 173 2.20 18.72 19.82
CA PRO A 173 0.87 19.22 20.13
C PRO A 173 0.94 20.73 20.38
N THR A 174 0.12 21.48 19.66
CA THR A 174 -0.07 22.93 19.85
C THR A 174 -0.98 23.23 21.02
#